data_AF-A0A2V8MBW8-F1
#
_entry.id   AF-A0A2V8MBW8-F1
#
_cell.length_a   1.000
_cell.length_b   1.000
_cell.length_c   1.000
_cell.angle_alpha   90.00
_cell.angle_beta   90.00
_cell.angle_gamma   90.00
#
_symmetry.space_group_name_H-M   'P 1'
#
loop_
_entity.id
_entity.type
_entity.pdbx_description
1 polymer ?
#
loop_
_entity_poly.entity_id
_entity_poly.type
_entity_poly.pdbx_seq_one_letter_code
_entity_poly.pdbx_strand_id
1 'polypeptide(L)' 'NILVANSEQFVLTGTNRILTYALGRGLEYYDMPTVRKIVREAAASKYGFSSLVLGVVKSTPFQMRRVPKNES' A
#
# COMPACT_ATOMS: atom_id res chain seq x y z
N ASN A 1 15.41 -19.06 -9.94
CA ASN A 1 15.59 -17.70 -9.38
C ASN A 1 14.54 -17.46 -8.31
N ILE A 2 14.85 -17.70 -7.03
CA ILE A 2 13.90 -17.75 -5.91
C ILE A 2 13.28 -16.37 -5.59
N LEU A 3 13.87 -15.30 -6.12
CA LEU A 3 13.42 -13.91 -5.97
C LEU A 3 12.16 -13.61 -6.79
N VAL A 4 11.89 -14.31 -7.90
CA VAL A 4 10.72 -14.03 -8.76
C VAL A 4 9.44 -14.66 -8.19
N ALA A 5 9.57 -15.78 -7.48
CA ALA A 5 8.45 -16.40 -6.76
C ALA A 5 8.18 -15.70 -5.42
N ASN A 6 9.22 -15.15 -4.76
CA ASN A 6 9.10 -14.41 -3.50
C ASN A 6 8.91 -12.90 -3.67
N SER A 7 9.04 -12.34 -4.89
CA SER A 7 8.94 -10.89 -5.11
C SER A 7 7.56 -10.36 -4.73
N GLU A 8 6.51 -11.13 -5.00
CA GLU A 8 5.16 -10.72 -4.65
C GLU A 8 4.97 -10.65 -3.13
N GLN A 9 5.50 -11.62 -2.36
CA GLN A 9 5.44 -11.58 -0.89
C GLN A 9 6.27 -10.43 -0.31
N PHE A 10 7.43 -10.16 -0.90
CA PHE A 10 8.26 -9.02 -0.52
C PHE A 10 7.53 -7.69 -0.78
N VAL A 11 6.94 -7.54 -1.96
CA VAL A 11 6.19 -6.35 -2.36
C VAL A 11 4.91 -6.20 -1.54
N LEU A 12 4.23 -7.30 -1.20
CA LEU A 12 3.09 -7.30 -0.28
C LEU A 12 3.48 -6.79 1.10
N THR A 13 4.59 -7.28 1.66
CA THR A 13 5.11 -6.84 2.95
C THR A 13 5.53 -5.36 2.91
N GLY A 14 6.17 -4.93 1.83
CA GLY A 14 6.53 -3.53 1.61
C GLY A 14 5.31 -2.62 1.53
N THR A 15 4.30 -3.02 0.74
CA THR A 15 3.04 -2.27 0.57
C THR A 15 2.28 -2.16 1.88
N ASN A 16 2.24 -3.25 2.67
CA ASN A 16 1.66 -3.23 4.02
C ASN A 16 2.31 -2.15 4.88
N ARG A 17 3.65 -2.11 4.93
CA ARG A 17 4.39 -1.12 5.73
C ARG A 17 4.15 0.30 5.24
N ILE A 18 4.21 0.54 3.92
CA ILE A 18 3.93 1.87 3.35
C ILE A 18 2.53 2.33 3.75
N LEU A 19 1.52 1.47 3.62
CA LEU A 19 0.15 1.83 3.99
C LEU A 19 0.00 2.06 5.50
N THR A 20 0.61 1.23 6.36
CA THR A 20 0.65 1.46 7.82
C THR A 20 1.14 2.86 8.17
N TYR A 21 2.29 3.26 7.61
CA TYR A 21 2.84 4.59 7.86
C TYR A 21 1.99 5.70 7.24
N ALA A 22 1.46 5.47 6.04
CA ALA A 22 0.60 6.42 5.34
C ALA A 22 -0.74 6.64 6.06
N LEU A 23 -1.22 5.64 6.81
CA LEU A 23 -2.43 5.74 7.63
C LEU A 23 -2.15 6.23 9.06
N GLY A 24 -0.94 5.99 9.59
CA GLY A 24 -0.61 6.30 10.99
C GLY A 24 -1.25 5.34 12.00
N ARG A 25 -1.75 4.18 11.52
CA ARG A 25 -2.32 3.09 12.32
C ARG A 25 -1.89 1.75 11.73
N GLY A 26 -1.98 0.69 12.54
CA GLY A 26 -1.87 -0.68 12.02
C GLY A 26 -2.95 -0.96 10.97
N LEU A 27 -2.62 -1.84 10.02
CA LEU A 27 -3.62 -2.34 9.07
C LEU A 27 -4.55 -3.33 9.74
N GLU A 28 -5.82 -3.24 9.38
CA GLU A 28 -6.85 -4.18 9.79
C GLU A 28 -7.22 -5.12 8.64
N TYR A 29 -8.00 -6.15 8.93
CA TYR A 29 -8.42 -7.13 7.92
C TYR A 29 -9.07 -6.48 6.69
N TYR A 30 -9.80 -5.38 6.88
CA TYR A 30 -10.46 -4.64 5.80
C TYR A 30 -9.49 -3.82 4.92
N ASP A 31 -8.24 -3.59 5.34
CA ASP A 31 -7.22 -2.92 4.51
C ASP A 31 -6.53 -3.90 3.54
N MET A 32 -6.56 -5.20 3.85
CA MET A 32 -5.88 -6.23 3.04
C MET A 32 -6.33 -6.30 1.57
N PRO A 33 -7.63 -6.12 1.23
CA PRO A 33 -8.06 -5.99 -0.17
C PRO A 33 -7.38 -4.83 -0.90
N THR A 34 -7.20 -3.69 -0.23
CA THR A 34 -6.51 -2.51 -0.79
C THR A 34 -5.05 -2.82 -1.08
N VAL A 35 -4.35 -3.46 -0.14
CA VAL A 35 -2.96 -3.86 -0.32
C VAL A 35 -2.82 -4.79 -1.52
N ARG A 36 -3.64 -5.85 -1.60
CA ARG A 36 -3.61 -6.80 -2.73
C ARG A 36 -3.87 -6.11 -4.07
N LYS A 37 -4.80 -5.15 -4.10
CA LYS A 37 -5.09 -4.35 -5.30
C LYS A 37 -3.85 -3.57 -5.74
N ILE A 38 -3.19 -2.86 -4.82
CA ILE A 38 -1.98 -2.08 -5.11
C ILE A 38 -0.86 -2.97 -5.67
N VAL A 39 -0.59 -4.11 -5.03
CA VAL A 39 0.44 -5.05 -5.49
C VAL A 39 0.13 -5.57 -6.90
N ARG A 40 -1.13 -5.95 -7.16
CA ARG A 40 -1.57 -6.43 -8.47
C ARG A 40 -1.43 -5.36 -9.55
N GLU A 41 -1.78 -4.11 -9.26
CA GLU A 41 -1.63 -2.99 -10.20
C GLU A 41 -0.15 -2.66 -10.46
N ALA A 42 0.70 -2.76 -9.43
CA ALA A 42 2.13 -2.52 -9.53
C ALA A 42 2.87 -3.61 -10.33
N ALA A 43 2.31 -4.81 -10.47
CA ALA A 43 2.89 -5.88 -11.29
C ALA A 43 3.10 -5.44 -12.75
N ALA A 44 2.19 -4.62 -13.31
CA ALA A 44 2.32 -4.05 -14.65
C ALA A 44 3.57 -3.14 -14.80
N SER A 45 4.04 -2.57 -13.69
CA SER A 45 5.24 -1.74 -13.61
C SER A 45 6.43 -2.48 -12.98
N LYS A 46 6.45 -3.82 -13.06
CA LYS A 46 7.49 -4.69 -12.46
C LYS A 46 7.73 -4.39 -10.97
N TYR A 47 6.68 -4.05 -10.25
CA TYR A 47 6.71 -3.70 -8.82
C TYR A 47 7.62 -2.51 -8.47
N GLY A 48 7.78 -1.55 -9.39
CA GLY A 48 8.60 -0.36 -9.15
C GLY A 48 8.12 0.42 -7.92
N PHE A 49 9.05 0.90 -7.10
CA PHE A 49 8.73 1.58 -5.83
C PHE A 49 7.73 2.73 -6.00
N SER A 50 7.90 3.57 -7.02
CA SER A 50 6.99 4.69 -7.30
C SER A 50 5.56 4.23 -7.61
N SER A 51 5.38 3.06 -8.22
CA SER A 51 4.04 2.51 -8.50
C SER A 51 3.31 2.08 -7.22
N LEU A 52 4.03 1.54 -6.24
CA LEU A 52 3.48 1.16 -4.93
C LEU A 52 3.07 2.39 -4.14
N VAL A 53 3.93 3.41 -4.09
CA VAL A 53 3.63 4.68 -3.43
C VAL A 53 2.41 5.35 -4.06
N LEU A 54 2.36 5.40 -5.40
CA LEU A 54 1.21 5.97 -6.11
C LEU A 54 -0.08 5.20 -5.84
N GLY A 55 -0.01 3.87 -5.79
CA GLY A 55 -1.15 3.02 -5.43
C GLY A 55 -1.66 3.29 -4.01
N VAL A 56 -0.74 3.46 -3.04
CA VAL A 56 -1.10 3.85 -1.67
C VAL A 56 -1.77 5.23 -1.65
N VAL A 57 -1.17 6.23 -2.31
CA VAL A 57 -1.72 7.59 -2.36
C VAL A 57 -3.11 7.62 -3.02
N LYS A 58 -3.37 6.80 -4.04
CA LYS A 58 -4.68 6.71 -4.71
C LYS A 58 -5.69 5.83 -3.97
N SER A 59 -5.30 5.16 -2.89
CA SER A 59 -6.15 4.23 -2.19
C SER A 59 -7.23 4.91 -1.36
N THR A 60 -8.42 4.29 -1.28
CA THR A 60 -9.53 4.74 -0.44
C THR A 60 -9.12 4.99 1.02
N PRO A 61 -8.44 4.08 1.74
CA PRO A 61 -8.07 4.33 3.13
C PRO A 61 -7.14 5.54 3.30
N PHE A 62 -6.26 5.80 2.32
CA PHE A 62 -5.38 6.99 2.35
C PHE A 62 -6.16 8.29 2.11
N GLN A 63 -6.99 8.31 1.07
CA GLN A 63 -7.79 9.49 0.69
C GLN A 63 -8.85 9.85 1.74
N MET A 64 -9.42 8.84 2.42
CA MET A 64 -10.44 9.03 3.44
C MET A 64 -9.87 9.13 4.87
N ARG A 65 -8.54 9.12 5.03
CA ARG A 65 -7.92 9.38 6.33
C ARG A 65 -8.30 10.79 6.77
N ARG A 66 -9.14 10.90 7.80
CA ARG A 66 -9.48 12.17 8.42
C ARG A 66 -8.21 12.74 9.05
N VAL A 67 -7.59 13.72 8.39
CA VAL A 67 -6.65 14.61 9.07
C VAL A 67 -7.51 15.42 10.05
N PRO A 68 -7.26 15.39 11.38
CA PRO A 68 -7.98 16.26 12.28
C PRO A 68 -7.83 17.70 11.77
N LYS A 69 -8.95 18.34 11.46
CA LYS A 69 -9.00 19.74 11.07
C LYS A 69 -8.46 20.52 12.26
N ASN A 70 -7.24 21.03 12.14
CA ASN A 70 -6.66 21.91 13.15
C ASN A 70 -7.45 23.22 13.07
N GLU A 71 -8.53 23.32 13.84
CA GLU A 71 -9.22 24.59 14.05
C GLU A 71 -8.26 25.49 14.84
N SER A 72 -7.87 26.59 14.20
CA SER A 72 -7.02 27.65 14.76
C SER A 72 -7.85 28.63 15.56
#